data_AF-A0A352W3C9-F1
#
_entry.id   AF-A0A352W3C9-F1
#
_cell.length_a   1.000
_cell.length_b   1.000
_cell.length_c   1.000
_cell.angle_alpha   90.00
_cell.angle_beta   90.00
_cell.angle_gamma   90.00
#
_symmetry.space_group_name_H-M   'P 1'
#
loop_
_entity.id
_entity.type
_entity.pdbx_description
1 polymer ?
#
loop_
_entity_poly.entity_id
_entity_poly.type
_entity_poly.pdbx_seq_one_letter_code
_entity_poly.pdbx_strand_id
1 'polypeptide(L)'
;GEHQWEDTGIFRFLDALPEYILKHPDFNFIMPCEAHRLYSPPAQIDVPYFISWADIERDLTAWLGNPMQDSAIEMAYKLEKHIKASKDPALIDIWRKLLTSDHFYYMCTKWFSDGDVHKYFNPYDSPYDAYVVYSNVLNDLRETLKQRGIKII
;
A
#
# COMPACT_ATOMS: atom_id res chain seq x y z
N GLY A 1 -0.32 9.33 -5.11
CA GLY A 1 0.59 10.50 -5.07
C GLY A 1 -0.17 11.63 -4.43
N GLU A 2 0.51 12.49 -3.68
CA GLU A 2 -0.13 13.70 -3.18
C GLU A 2 -0.63 14.54 -4.37
N HIS A 3 -1.87 14.99 -4.31
CA HIS A 3 -2.42 15.87 -5.33
C HIS A 3 -1.84 17.27 -5.09
N GLN A 4 -0.80 17.60 -5.83
CA GLN A 4 -0.19 18.91 -5.80
C GLN A 4 -0.90 19.80 -6.84
N TRP A 5 -1.44 20.93 -6.39
CA TRP A 5 -2.19 21.85 -7.25
C TRP A 5 -1.23 22.64 -8.15
N GLU A 6 -1.56 22.78 -9.43
CA GLU A 6 -0.69 23.42 -10.43
C GLU A 6 -0.35 24.88 -10.10
N ASP A 7 -1.32 25.59 -9.56
CA ASP A 7 -1.28 26.98 -9.12
C ASP A 7 -0.28 27.25 -7.99
N THR A 8 0.18 26.22 -7.28
CA THR A 8 1.31 26.33 -6.35
C THR A 8 2.65 26.59 -7.06
N GLY A 9 2.73 26.31 -8.37
CA GLY A 9 3.95 26.41 -9.17
C GLY A 9 4.88 25.20 -9.06
N ILE A 10 4.51 24.16 -8.32
CA ILE A 10 5.33 22.95 -8.11
C ILE A 10 5.77 22.26 -9.40
N PHE A 11 4.90 22.19 -10.42
CA PHE A 11 5.27 21.59 -11.71
C PHE A 11 6.35 22.40 -12.42
N ARG A 12 6.20 23.73 -12.46
CA ARG A 12 7.22 24.63 -13.03
C ARG A 12 8.55 24.53 -12.27
N PHE A 13 8.49 24.37 -10.94
CA PHE A 13 9.67 24.13 -10.13
C PHE A 13 10.35 22.81 -10.51
N LEU A 14 9.60 21.70 -10.58
CA LEU A 14 10.13 20.38 -10.94
C LEU A 14 10.68 20.33 -12.38
N ASP A 15 10.07 21.06 -13.32
CA ASP A 15 10.57 21.18 -14.70
C ASP A 15 11.92 21.90 -14.77
N ALA A 16 12.09 22.96 -13.96
CA ALA A 16 13.34 23.71 -13.91
C ALA A 16 14.45 23.00 -13.11
N LEU A 17 14.07 22.16 -12.14
CA LEU A 17 14.99 21.57 -11.16
C LEU A 17 16.20 20.83 -11.79
N PRO A 18 16.04 19.96 -12.81
CA PRO A 18 17.17 19.29 -13.43
C PRO A 18 18.19 20.25 -14.04
N GLU A 19 17.74 21.34 -14.68
CA GLU A 19 18.64 22.33 -15.28
C GLU A 19 19.55 22.96 -14.23
N TYR A 20 19.00 23.31 -13.06
CA TYR A 20 19.76 23.93 -11.99
C TYR A 20 20.71 22.95 -11.29
N ILE A 21 20.29 21.69 -11.08
CA ILE A 21 21.15 20.66 -10.51
C ILE A 21 22.36 20.41 -11.44
N LEU A 22 22.15 20.33 -12.75
CA LEU A 22 23.19 20.03 -13.73
C LEU A 22 24.15 21.20 -14.02
N LYS A 23 23.89 22.42 -13.50
CA LYS A 23 24.89 23.51 -13.50
C LYS A 23 26.10 23.18 -12.62
N HIS A 24 25.93 22.25 -11.68
CA HIS A 24 26.99 21.74 -10.82
C HIS A 24 27.57 20.46 -11.43
N PRO A 25 28.84 20.46 -11.90
CA PRO A 25 29.42 19.35 -12.67
C PRO A 25 29.63 18.06 -11.87
N ASP A 26 29.51 18.13 -10.54
CA ASP A 26 29.59 17.03 -9.58
C ASP A 26 28.26 16.31 -9.36
N PHE A 27 27.14 16.86 -9.85
CA PHE A 27 25.83 16.22 -9.78
C PHE A 27 25.47 15.48 -11.07
N ASN A 28 24.78 14.35 -10.91
CA ASN A 28 24.17 13.60 -12.00
C ASN A 28 22.84 12.98 -11.56
N PHE A 29 22.04 12.58 -12.54
CA PHE A 29 20.87 11.75 -12.34
C PHE A 29 21.20 10.34 -12.79
N ILE A 30 21.04 9.38 -11.89
CA ILE A 30 21.30 7.97 -12.17
C ILE A 30 20.14 7.14 -11.67
N MET A 31 19.90 6.02 -12.35
CA MET A 31 18.94 5.03 -11.92
C MET A 31 19.46 4.27 -10.68
N PRO A 32 18.57 3.77 -9.80
CA PRO A 32 19.00 2.95 -8.67
C PRO A 32 19.87 1.74 -9.06
N CYS A 33 19.63 1.14 -10.24
CA CYS A 33 20.44 0.04 -10.75
C CYS A 33 21.84 0.46 -11.21
N GLU A 34 22.02 1.72 -11.63
CA GLU A 34 23.32 2.29 -11.98
C GLU A 34 24.09 2.66 -10.71
N ALA A 35 23.41 3.22 -9.71
CA ALA A 35 24.03 3.55 -8.42
C ALA A 35 24.72 2.34 -7.77
N HIS A 36 24.08 1.16 -7.79
CA HIS A 36 24.68 -0.07 -7.26
C HIS A 36 25.95 -0.52 -8.03
N ARG A 37 26.05 -0.20 -9.33
CA ARG A 37 27.23 -0.54 -10.15
C ARG A 37 28.37 0.47 -9.97
N LEU A 38 28.03 1.73 -9.76
CA LEU A 38 28.98 2.84 -9.68
C LEU A 38 29.58 3.02 -8.28
N TYR A 39 28.82 2.69 -7.23
CA TYR A 39 29.21 2.96 -5.84
C TYR A 39 29.20 1.68 -5.00
N SER A 40 30.17 1.56 -4.10
CA SER A 40 30.16 0.53 -3.07
C SER A 40 29.41 1.04 -1.83
N PRO A 41 28.56 0.21 -1.19
CA PRO A 41 27.85 0.61 0.01
C PRO A 41 28.85 0.89 1.14
N PRO A 42 28.83 2.09 1.76
CA PRO A 42 29.82 2.46 2.77
C PRO A 42 29.56 1.80 4.13
N ALA A 43 28.33 1.34 4.36
CA ALA A 43 27.90 0.70 5.60
C ALA A 43 26.69 -0.22 5.35
N GLN A 44 26.45 -1.12 6.29
CA GLN A 44 25.22 -1.89 6.39
C GLN A 44 24.27 -1.21 7.37
N ILE A 45 22.98 -1.18 7.02
CA ILE A 45 21.91 -0.76 7.94
C ILE A 45 21.17 -2.03 8.35
N ASP A 46 20.99 -2.22 9.65
CA ASP A 46 20.16 -3.29 10.21
C ASP A 46 18.80 -2.71 10.65
N VAL A 47 17.72 -3.37 10.25
CA VAL A 47 16.34 -2.92 10.50
C VAL A 47 15.56 -4.09 11.09
N PRO A 48 15.70 -4.34 12.40
CA PRO A 48 15.17 -5.56 13.04
C PRO A 48 13.65 -5.52 13.24
N TYR A 49 13.01 -4.37 13.02
CA TYR A 49 11.58 -4.17 13.20
C TYR A 49 10.93 -3.71 11.90
N PHE A 50 9.65 -4.04 11.72
CA PHE A 50 8.88 -3.51 10.60
C PHE A 50 8.62 -2.02 10.79
N ILE A 51 8.96 -1.24 9.77
CA ILE A 51 8.80 0.21 9.75
C ILE A 51 8.06 0.63 8.49
N SER A 52 7.50 1.83 8.51
CA SER A 52 6.88 2.46 7.36
C SER A 52 7.25 3.93 7.27
N TRP A 53 7.00 4.51 6.10
CA TRP A 53 7.11 5.95 5.86
C TRP A 53 5.84 6.73 6.26
N ALA A 54 4.81 6.03 6.75
CA ALA A 54 3.52 6.62 7.08
C ALA A 54 3.46 6.99 8.57
N ASP A 55 2.63 7.99 8.87
CA ASP A 55 2.34 8.49 10.21
C ASP A 55 3.59 8.88 11.03
N ILE A 56 3.37 9.41 12.24
CA ILE A 56 4.47 9.86 13.11
C ILE A 56 5.23 8.65 13.67
N GLU A 57 4.54 7.56 13.92
CA GLU A 57 5.08 6.36 14.58
C GLU A 57 5.98 5.53 13.66
N ARG A 58 5.91 5.74 12.34
CA ARG A 58 6.77 5.07 11.33
C ARG A 58 6.76 3.54 11.45
N ASP A 59 5.62 2.98 11.82
CA ASP A 59 5.41 1.56 12.04
C ASP A 59 4.25 1.00 11.18
N LEU A 60 3.76 -0.20 11.49
CA LEU A 60 2.69 -0.86 10.73
C LEU A 60 1.28 -0.44 11.15
N THR A 61 1.12 0.40 12.17
CA THR A 61 -0.19 0.64 12.78
C THR A 61 -1.17 1.40 11.89
N ALA A 62 -0.72 2.01 10.79
CA ALA A 62 -1.58 2.54 9.74
C ALA A 62 -2.37 1.44 8.98
N TRP A 63 -1.88 0.20 8.99
CA TRP A 63 -2.50 -0.95 8.31
C TRP A 63 -2.83 -2.12 9.24
N LEU A 64 -2.21 -2.19 10.44
CA LEU A 64 -2.36 -3.24 11.46
C LEU A 64 -2.39 -2.62 12.86
N GLY A 65 -3.26 -1.64 13.05
CA GLY A 65 -3.39 -0.89 14.30
C GLY A 65 -4.69 -1.15 15.06
N ASN A 66 -5.63 -1.91 14.49
CA ASN A 66 -6.91 -2.19 15.13
C ASN A 66 -7.52 -3.56 14.72
N PRO A 67 -8.49 -4.09 15.48
CA PRO A 67 -9.06 -5.42 15.23
C PRO A 67 -9.75 -5.60 13.87
N MET A 68 -10.28 -4.53 13.25
CA MET A 68 -10.90 -4.65 11.92
C MET A 68 -9.83 -4.88 10.86
N GLN A 69 -8.72 -4.15 10.94
CA GLN A 69 -7.56 -4.34 10.07
C GLN A 69 -6.97 -5.74 10.22
N ASP A 70 -6.77 -6.20 11.46
CA ASP A 70 -6.27 -7.55 11.75
C ASP A 70 -7.20 -8.63 11.21
N SER A 71 -8.51 -8.48 11.40
CA SER A 71 -9.52 -9.41 10.87
C SER A 71 -9.52 -9.43 9.34
N ALA A 72 -9.51 -8.26 8.70
CA ALA A 72 -9.54 -8.13 7.25
C ALA A 72 -8.34 -8.80 6.58
N ILE A 73 -7.12 -8.53 7.10
CA ILE A 73 -5.91 -9.13 6.54
C ILE A 73 -5.88 -10.64 6.74
N GLU A 74 -6.30 -11.11 7.93
CA GLU A 74 -6.34 -12.54 8.23
C GLU A 74 -7.34 -13.27 7.33
N MET A 75 -8.53 -12.68 7.10
CA MET A 75 -9.52 -13.21 6.16
C MET A 75 -8.96 -13.33 4.74
N ALA A 76 -8.22 -12.33 4.26
CA ALA A 76 -7.62 -12.35 2.93
C ALA A 76 -6.56 -13.44 2.78
N TYR A 77 -5.67 -13.59 3.78
CA TYR A 77 -4.61 -14.62 3.75
C TYR A 77 -5.13 -16.04 3.99
N LYS A 78 -6.21 -16.22 4.76
CA LYS A 78 -6.87 -17.54 4.92
C LYS A 78 -7.30 -18.16 3.59
N LEU A 79 -7.61 -17.33 2.58
CA LEU A 79 -8.00 -17.80 1.25
C LEU A 79 -6.82 -18.14 0.33
N GLU A 80 -5.59 -17.70 0.65
CA GLU A 80 -4.43 -17.81 -0.23
C GLU A 80 -4.20 -19.24 -0.74
N LYS A 81 -4.15 -20.21 0.18
CA LYS A 81 -3.90 -21.62 -0.14
C LYS A 81 -4.92 -22.17 -1.14
N HIS A 82 -6.20 -21.80 -0.96
CA HIS A 82 -7.31 -22.27 -1.78
C HIS A 82 -7.32 -21.59 -3.16
N ILE A 83 -7.04 -20.30 -3.20
CA ILE A 83 -6.98 -19.51 -4.44
C ILE A 83 -5.82 -19.97 -5.29
N LYS A 84 -4.62 -20.15 -4.71
CA LYS A 84 -3.46 -20.68 -5.44
C LYS A 84 -3.70 -22.11 -5.93
N ALA A 85 -4.37 -22.95 -5.14
CA ALA A 85 -4.71 -24.32 -5.53
C ALA A 85 -5.70 -24.37 -6.71
N SER A 86 -6.54 -23.35 -6.88
CA SER A 86 -7.46 -23.25 -8.02
C SER A 86 -6.75 -23.22 -9.38
N LYS A 87 -5.50 -22.70 -9.41
CA LYS A 87 -4.74 -22.38 -10.63
C LYS A 87 -5.48 -21.47 -11.61
N ASP A 88 -6.55 -20.80 -11.16
CA ASP A 88 -7.30 -19.87 -11.98
C ASP A 88 -6.64 -18.49 -11.95
N PRO A 89 -6.12 -17.98 -13.07
CA PRO A 89 -5.44 -16.70 -13.12
C PRO A 89 -6.35 -15.53 -12.75
N ALA A 90 -7.65 -15.59 -13.03
CA ALA A 90 -8.60 -14.54 -12.69
C ALA A 90 -8.86 -14.49 -11.18
N LEU A 91 -9.01 -15.64 -10.51
CA LEU A 91 -9.18 -15.67 -9.05
C LEU A 91 -7.92 -15.20 -8.32
N ILE A 92 -6.74 -15.57 -8.83
CA ILE A 92 -5.45 -15.12 -8.29
C ILE A 92 -5.31 -13.59 -8.44
N ASP A 93 -5.70 -13.04 -9.59
CA ASP A 93 -5.66 -11.61 -9.85
C ASP A 93 -6.63 -10.81 -8.95
N ILE A 94 -7.87 -11.29 -8.79
CA ILE A 94 -8.84 -10.70 -7.86
C ILE A 94 -8.28 -10.66 -6.44
N TRP A 95 -7.74 -11.79 -5.96
CA TRP A 95 -7.15 -11.86 -4.63
C TRP A 95 -5.97 -10.91 -4.44
N ARG A 96 -5.08 -10.81 -5.43
CA ARG A 96 -3.96 -9.86 -5.38
C ARG A 96 -4.41 -8.42 -5.27
N LYS A 97 -5.50 -8.03 -5.95
CA LYS A 97 -6.09 -6.70 -5.82
C LYS A 97 -6.65 -6.46 -4.41
N LEU A 98 -7.26 -7.47 -3.80
CA LEU A 98 -7.73 -7.38 -2.42
C LEU A 98 -6.60 -7.28 -1.39
N LEU A 99 -5.35 -7.60 -1.76
CA LEU A 99 -4.17 -7.37 -0.93
C LEU A 99 -3.57 -5.97 -1.07
N THR A 100 -4.13 -5.09 -1.89
CA THR A 100 -3.68 -3.70 -1.99
C THR A 100 -3.83 -3.01 -0.63
N SER A 101 -2.75 -2.36 -0.18
CA SER A 101 -2.62 -1.79 1.17
C SER A 101 -3.69 -0.76 1.52
N ASP A 102 -4.20 -0.04 0.52
CA ASP A 102 -5.24 0.98 0.67
C ASP A 102 -6.50 0.42 1.36
N HIS A 103 -6.86 -0.85 1.11
CA HIS A 103 -7.99 -1.48 1.78
C HIS A 103 -7.85 -1.47 3.30
N PHE A 104 -6.67 -1.82 3.82
CA PHE A 104 -6.41 -1.81 5.27
C PHE A 104 -6.20 -0.39 5.79
N TYR A 105 -5.58 0.47 4.99
CA TYR A 105 -5.38 1.89 5.32
C TYR A 105 -6.72 2.62 5.54
N TYR A 106 -7.73 2.34 4.71
CA TYR A 106 -9.07 2.91 4.84
C TYR A 106 -9.83 2.45 6.10
N MET A 107 -9.40 1.34 6.72
CA MET A 107 -9.93 0.84 7.98
C MET A 107 -9.19 1.40 9.21
N CYS A 108 -8.22 2.29 9.02
CA CYS A 108 -7.48 2.91 10.11
C CYS A 108 -8.40 3.84 10.92
N THR A 109 -8.36 3.71 12.25
CA THR A 109 -9.14 4.53 13.18
C THR A 109 -8.32 5.62 13.86
N LYS A 110 -7.06 5.78 13.47
CA LYS A 110 -6.19 6.82 14.04
C LYS A 110 -6.65 8.19 13.55
N TRP A 111 -6.81 9.11 14.50
CA TRP A 111 -7.15 10.52 14.27
C TRP A 111 -5.95 11.38 14.67
N PHE A 112 -4.83 11.25 13.96
CA PHE A 112 -3.76 12.24 14.10
C PHE A 112 -3.98 13.39 13.12
N SER A 113 -3.11 14.39 13.13
CA SER A 113 -3.14 15.55 12.22
C SER A 113 -3.20 15.19 10.73
N ASP A 114 -3.02 13.91 10.36
CA ASP A 114 -3.23 13.31 9.04
C ASP A 114 -4.65 12.74 8.82
N GLY A 115 -5.60 12.98 9.73
CA GLY A 115 -7.01 12.61 9.56
C GLY A 115 -7.63 13.16 8.27
N ASP A 116 -7.08 14.26 7.76
CA ASP A 116 -7.42 14.79 6.44
C ASP A 116 -6.88 13.91 5.32
N VAL A 117 -5.64 13.39 5.38
CA VAL A 117 -5.10 12.47 4.34
C VAL A 117 -5.86 11.14 4.34
N HIS A 118 -6.12 10.58 5.52
CA HIS A 118 -6.93 9.37 5.66
C HIS A 118 -8.37 9.54 5.19
N LYS A 119 -8.95 10.75 5.26
CA LYS A 119 -10.26 11.05 4.66
C LYS A 119 -10.19 11.40 3.18
N TYR A 120 -9.14 12.10 2.77
CA TYR A 120 -8.99 12.67 1.42
C TYR A 120 -8.96 11.58 0.35
N PHE A 121 -8.38 10.43 0.67
CA PHE A 121 -8.26 9.30 -0.24
C PHE A 121 -9.21 8.13 0.08
N ASN A 122 -10.05 8.23 1.12
CA ASN A 122 -10.92 7.14 1.52
C ASN A 122 -12.30 7.28 0.84
N PRO A 123 -12.69 6.31 0.00
CA PRO A 123 -13.99 6.36 -0.69
C PRO A 123 -15.17 6.01 0.22
N TYR A 124 -14.92 5.68 1.49
CA TYR A 124 -15.94 5.26 2.45
C TYR A 124 -16.20 6.36 3.49
N ASP A 125 -17.46 6.45 3.95
CA ASP A 125 -17.88 7.42 4.96
C ASP A 125 -17.22 7.17 6.33
N SER A 126 -16.84 5.93 6.60
CA SER A 126 -16.13 5.55 7.83
C SER A 126 -15.20 4.35 7.64
N PRO A 127 -14.20 4.17 8.53
CA PRO A 127 -13.39 2.95 8.59
C PRO A 127 -14.21 1.67 8.77
N TYR A 128 -15.36 1.78 9.42
CA TYR A 128 -16.29 0.66 9.60
C TYR A 128 -16.95 0.27 8.28
N ASP A 129 -17.40 1.24 7.48
CA ASP A 129 -17.97 0.97 6.16
C ASP A 129 -16.95 0.31 5.23
N ALA A 130 -15.71 0.79 5.26
CA ALA A 130 -14.59 0.17 4.54
C ALA A 130 -14.43 -1.30 4.92
N TYR A 131 -14.44 -1.62 6.22
CA TYR A 131 -14.34 -2.99 6.73
C TYR A 131 -15.53 -3.86 6.31
N VAL A 132 -16.76 -3.36 6.42
CA VAL A 132 -17.97 -4.10 6.04
C VAL A 132 -17.96 -4.44 4.57
N VAL A 133 -17.67 -3.46 3.70
CA VAL A 133 -17.60 -3.67 2.25
C VAL A 133 -16.51 -4.68 1.91
N TYR A 134 -15.30 -4.52 2.46
CA TYR A 134 -14.19 -5.44 2.20
C TYR A 134 -14.49 -6.87 2.66
N SER A 135 -15.07 -7.02 3.85
CA SER A 135 -15.48 -8.32 4.40
C SER A 135 -16.52 -9.01 3.53
N ASN A 136 -17.50 -8.27 2.99
CA ASN A 136 -18.49 -8.80 2.07
C ASN A 136 -17.86 -9.27 0.75
N VAL A 137 -16.93 -8.50 0.18
CA VAL A 137 -16.21 -8.89 -1.03
C VAL A 137 -15.35 -10.15 -0.82
N LEU A 138 -14.67 -10.28 0.32
CA LEU A 138 -13.94 -11.50 0.65
C LEU A 138 -14.86 -12.71 0.85
N ASN A 139 -16.02 -12.52 1.47
CA ASN A 139 -17.01 -13.58 1.60
C ASN A 139 -17.54 -14.01 0.23
N ASP A 140 -17.81 -13.09 -0.69
CA ASP A 140 -18.21 -13.41 -2.06
C ASP A 140 -17.12 -14.22 -2.81
N LEU A 141 -15.85 -13.82 -2.70
CA LEU A 141 -14.72 -14.57 -3.25
C LEU A 141 -14.65 -15.98 -2.66
N ARG A 142 -14.88 -16.11 -1.34
CA ARG A 142 -14.93 -17.40 -0.65
C ARG A 142 -16.07 -18.28 -1.16
N GLU A 143 -17.27 -17.73 -1.35
CA GLU A 143 -18.39 -18.51 -1.89
C GLU A 143 -18.17 -18.89 -3.37
N THR A 144 -17.54 -18.01 -4.16
CA THR A 144 -17.15 -18.31 -5.56
C THR A 144 -16.20 -19.50 -5.64
N LEU A 145 -15.22 -19.59 -4.73
CA LEU A 145 -14.32 -20.75 -4.65
C LEU A 145 -15.09 -22.05 -4.37
N LYS A 146 -16.05 -22.02 -3.44
CA LYS A 146 -16.89 -23.20 -3.12
C LYS A 146 -17.74 -23.63 -4.31
N GLN A 147 -18.36 -22.68 -5.02
CA GLN A 147 -19.17 -22.96 -6.21
C GLN A 147 -18.33 -23.60 -7.33
N ARG A 148 -17.03 -23.30 -7.38
CA ARG A 148 -16.05 -23.92 -8.30
C ARG A 148 -15.51 -25.27 -7.79
N GLY A 149 -16.07 -25.82 -6.71
CA GLY A 149 -15.68 -27.12 -6.16
C GLY A 149 -14.40 -27.12 -5.33
N ILE A 150 -13.86 -25.94 -5.00
CA ILE A 150 -12.64 -25.83 -4.18
C ILE A 150 -13.05 -25.92 -2.71
N LYS A 151 -12.62 -26.99 -2.03
CA LYS A 151 -12.90 -27.19 -0.61
C LYS A 151 -12.10 -26.19 0.22
N ILE A 152 -12.82 -25.34 0.94
CA ILE A 152 -12.28 -24.42 1.93
C ILE A 152 -12.38 -25.13 3.29
N ILE A 153 -11.23 -25.36 3.92
CA ILE A 153 -11.10 -26.02 5.24
C ILE A 153 -10.48 -25.02 6.21
#